data_AF-A0A820IKU3-F1
#
_entry.id   AF-A0A820IKU3-F1
#
_cell.length_a   1.000
_cell.length_b   1.000
_cell.length_c   1.000
_cell.angle_alpha   90.00
_cell.angle_beta   90.00
_cell.angle_gamma   90.00
#
_symmetry.space_group_name_H-M   'P 1'
#
loop_
_entity.id
_entity.type
_entity.pdbx_description
1 polymer ?
#
loop_
_entity_poly.entity_id
_entity_poly.type
_entity_poly.pdbx_seq_one_letter_code
_entity_poly.pdbx_strand_id
1 'polypeptide(L)'
;LDDDIYLLDDPLSAVDVEVARHIVEKCILGKLHSKVCILVTHQIQFLKYATKIIFLDKGVQIATGTHTQLLRTCPEFTQWTETTTERLRSGSSATNVSSSSQLNLTAKPEYLTQFS
;
A
#
# COMPACT_ATOMS: atom_id res chain seq x y z
N LEU A 1 13.88 -21.54 7.27
CA LEU A 1 12.51 -21.06 7.58
C LEU A 1 11.93 -20.56 6.27
N ASP A 2 11.43 -21.49 5.47
CA ASP A 2 10.66 -21.20 4.26
C ASP A 2 9.20 -21.40 4.63
N ASP A 3 8.63 -20.43 5.36
CA ASP A 3 7.20 -20.45 5.65
C ASP A 3 6.45 -19.99 4.40
N ASP A 4 5.30 -20.61 4.12
CA ASP A 4 4.49 -20.31 2.92
C ASP A 4 3.56 -19.11 3.12
N ILE A 5 3.31 -18.73 4.38
CA ILE A 5 2.34 -17.71 4.78
C ILE A 5 2.99 -16.75 5.78
N TYR A 6 2.89 -15.45 5.49
CA TYR A 6 3.38 -14.36 6.33
C TYR A 6 2.21 -13.49 6.78
N LEU A 7 2.14 -13.23 8.07
CA LEU A 7 1.21 -12.26 8.66
C LEU A 7 2.03 -11.11 9.23
N LEU A 8 1.79 -9.90 8.74
CA LEU A 8 2.49 -8.69 9.15
C LEU A 8 1.50 -7.73 9.79
N ASP A 9 1.64 -7.47 11.09
CA ASP A 9 0.80 -6.55 11.85
C ASP A 9 1.49 -5.19 12.02
N ASP A 10 1.04 -4.21 11.24
CA ASP A 10 1.58 -2.86 11.05
C ASP A 10 3.11 -2.74 11.04
N PRO A 11 3.83 -3.51 10.19
CA PRO A 11 5.29 -3.57 10.16
C PRO A 11 5.93 -2.24 9.73
N LEU A 12 5.14 -1.32 9.19
CA LEU A 12 5.61 -0.04 8.63
C LEU A 12 5.41 1.13 9.60
N SER A 13 4.76 0.92 10.76
CA SER A 13 4.45 1.96 11.74
C SER A 13 5.67 2.48 12.49
N ALA A 14 6.67 1.62 12.70
CA ALA A 14 7.88 1.92 13.47
C ALA A 14 9.05 2.40 12.59
N VAL A 15 8.83 2.55 11.29
CA VAL A 15 9.89 2.86 10.31
C VAL A 15 9.52 4.10 9.50
N ASP A 16 10.54 4.87 9.11
CA ASP A 16 10.35 6.02 8.23
C ASP A 16 9.78 5.62 6.87
N VAL A 17 9.08 6.55 6.21
CA VAL A 17 8.41 6.31 4.92
C VAL A 17 9.35 5.75 3.86
N GLU A 18 10.61 6.21 3.83
CA GLU A 18 11.61 5.72 2.88
C GLU A 18 12.01 4.26 3.16
N VAL A 19 12.17 3.90 4.43
CA VAL A 19 12.50 2.54 4.87
C VAL A 19 11.29 1.62 4.64
N ALA A 20 10.08 2.09 4.97
CA ALA A 20 8.84 1.39 4.72
C ALA A 20 8.69 1.02 3.23
N ARG A 21 8.95 1.99 2.34
CA ARG A 21 8.94 1.78 0.89
C ARG A 21 9.96 0.70 0.48
N HIS A 22 11.17 0.76 1.00
CA HIS A 22 12.20 -0.22 0.71
C HIS A 22 11.77 -1.64 1.13
N ILE A 23 11.18 -1.78 2.32
CA ILE A 23 10.67 -3.07 2.82
C ILE A 23 9.56 -3.60 1.92
N VAL A 24 8.60 -2.75 1.54
CA VAL A 24 7.50 -3.15 0.66
C VAL A 24 8.03 -3.59 -0.70
N GLU A 25 8.89 -2.80 -1.33
CA GLU A 25 9.41 -3.10 -2.68
C GLU A 25 10.34 -4.33 -2.69
N LYS A 26 11.30 -4.40 -1.78
CA LYS A 26 12.34 -5.44 -1.80
C LYS A 26 11.93 -6.73 -1.07
N CYS A 27 11.20 -6.62 0.04
CA CYS A 27 10.81 -7.78 0.83
C CYS A 27 9.43 -8.28 0.41
N ILE A 28 8.38 -7.46 0.50
CA ILE A 28 7.00 -7.91 0.28
C ILE A 28 6.74 -8.21 -1.21
N LEU A 29 7.04 -7.26 -2.09
CA LEU A 29 6.83 -7.40 -3.53
C LEU A 29 7.99 -8.13 -4.24
N GLY A 30 9.15 -8.24 -3.61
CA GLY A 30 10.32 -8.92 -4.15
C GLY A 30 10.42 -10.35 -3.63
N LYS A 31 11.02 -10.52 -2.45
CA LYS A 31 11.31 -11.84 -1.86
C LYS A 31 10.07 -12.67 -1.53
N LEU A 32 8.97 -12.02 -1.17
CA LEU A 32 7.72 -12.65 -0.74
C LEU A 32 6.68 -12.75 -1.87
N HIS A 33 7.03 -12.38 -3.12
CA HIS A 33 6.11 -12.37 -4.25
C HIS A 33 5.48 -13.75 -4.55
N SER A 34 6.24 -14.83 -4.36
CA SER A 34 5.76 -16.19 -4.57
C SER A 34 4.98 -16.77 -3.38
N LYS A 35 4.81 -16.00 -2.30
CA LYS A 35 4.26 -16.47 -1.02
C LYS A 35 3.01 -15.70 -0.63
N VAL A 36 2.22 -16.26 0.29
CA VAL A 36 1.02 -15.58 0.79
C VAL A 36 1.42 -14.58 1.86
N CYS A 37 1.28 -13.29 1.57
CA CYS A 37 1.55 -12.22 2.54
C CYS A 37 0.24 -11.49 2.90
N ILE A 38 -0.15 -11.56 4.17
CA ILE A 38 -1.26 -10.81 4.74
C ILE A 38 -0.67 -9.63 5.51
N LEU A 39 -0.92 -8.42 5.02
CA LEU A 39 -0.47 -7.18 5.63
C LEU A 39 -1.64 -6.45 6.25
N VAL A 40 -1.58 -6.23 7.56
CA VAL A 40 -2.48 -5.32 8.29
C VAL A 40 -1.74 -4.00 8.41
N THR A 41 -2.28 -2.93 7.81
CA THR A 41 -1.66 -1.60 7.93
C THR A 41 -2.70 -0.50 7.87
N HIS A 42 -2.44 0.57 8.62
CA HIS A 42 -3.20 1.81 8.53
C HIS A 42 -2.71 2.72 7.39
N GLN A 43 -1.60 2.38 6.72
CA GLN A 43 -0.96 3.22 5.72
C GLN A 43 -1.50 2.95 4.30
N ILE A 44 -2.39 3.83 3.84
CA ILE A 44 -3.11 3.70 2.55
C ILE A 44 -2.18 3.65 1.34
N GLN A 45 -1.04 4.32 1.42
CA GLN A 45 -0.07 4.45 0.33
C GLN A 45 0.44 3.11 -0.21
N PHE A 46 0.37 2.03 0.55
CA PHE A 46 0.80 0.70 0.12
C PHE A 46 -0.33 -0.18 -0.41
N LEU A 47 -1.60 0.18 -0.17
CA LEU A 47 -2.76 -0.60 -0.61
C LEU A 47 -2.82 -0.73 -2.14
N LYS A 48 -2.29 0.26 -2.89
CA LYS A 48 -2.20 0.20 -4.35
C LYS A 48 -1.39 -0.98 -4.91
N TYR A 49 -0.48 -1.53 -4.11
CA TYR A 49 0.34 -2.69 -4.50
C TYR A 49 -0.29 -4.02 -4.10
N ALA A 50 -1.36 -4.00 -3.30
CA ALA A 50 -2.01 -5.21 -2.85
C ALA A 50 -2.78 -5.88 -3.99
N THR A 51 -2.63 -7.19 -4.13
CA THR A 51 -3.39 -8.01 -5.06
C THR A 51 -4.86 -8.09 -4.67
N LYS A 52 -5.14 -8.15 -3.36
CA LYS A 52 -6.48 -8.15 -2.79
C LYS A 52 -6.47 -7.36 -1.49
N ILE A 53 -7.49 -6.52 -1.32
CA ILE A 53 -7.73 -5.72 -0.13
C ILE A 53 -9.00 -6.24 0.53
N ILE A 54 -8.97 -6.28 1.87
CA ILE A 54 -10.14 -6.54 2.71
C ILE A 54 -10.31 -5.29 3.56
N PHE A 55 -11.40 -4.57 3.35
CA PHE A 55 -11.75 -3.40 4.13
C PHE A 55 -12.67 -3.82 5.28
N LEU A 56 -12.24 -3.54 6.50
CA LEU A 56 -12.88 -3.95 7.74
C LEU A 56 -13.32 -2.70 8.52
N ASP A 57 -14.52 -2.74 9.09
CA ASP A 57 -14.98 -1.77 10.10
C ASP A 57 -15.54 -2.54 11.29
N LYS A 58 -15.07 -2.20 12.50
CA LYS A 58 -15.47 -2.84 13.78
C LYS A 58 -15.45 -4.39 13.74
N GLY A 59 -14.46 -4.97 13.07
CA GLY A 59 -14.31 -6.41 12.94
C GLY A 59 -15.23 -7.07 11.90
N VAL A 60 -16.01 -6.29 11.15
CA VAL A 60 -16.87 -6.77 10.08
C VAL A 60 -16.27 -6.40 8.72
N GLN A 61 -16.27 -7.36 7.79
CA GLN A 61 -15.90 -7.09 6.40
C GLN A 61 -16.94 -6.20 5.74
N ILE A 62 -16.52 -4.99 5.38
CA ILE A 62 -17.34 -4.03 4.63
C ILE A 62 -17.20 -4.30 3.14
N ALA A 63 -15.98 -4.49 2.65
CA ALA A 63 -15.74 -4.74 1.23
C ALA A 63 -14.45 -5.55 0.99
N THR A 64 -14.37 -6.20 -0.17
CA THR A 64 -13.13 -6.85 -0.63
C THR A 64 -12.97 -6.70 -2.13
N GLY A 65 -11.74 -6.54 -2.59
CA GLY A 65 -11.43 -6.37 -4.02
C GLY A 65 -10.05 -5.78 -4.24
N THR A 66 -9.76 -5.38 -5.47
CA THR A 66 -8.57 -4.58 -5.78
C THR A 66 -8.81 -3.12 -5.35
N HIS A 67 -7.73 -2.34 -5.24
CA HIS A 67 -7.83 -0.92 -4.90
C HIS A 67 -8.80 -0.16 -5.82
N THR A 68 -8.67 -0.35 -7.13
CA THR A 68 -9.53 0.28 -8.13
C THR A 68 -10.98 -0.18 -8.04
N GLN A 69 -11.21 -1.45 -7.71
CA GLN A 69 -12.56 -1.98 -7.55
C GLN A 69 -13.23 -1.38 -6.31
N LEU A 70 -12.53 -1.35 -5.18
CA LEU A 70 -13.06 -0.78 -3.94
C LEU A 70 -13.37 0.71 -4.08
N LEU A 71 -12.52 1.49 -4.75
CA LEU A 71 -12.80 2.91 -5.03
C LEU A 71 -14.08 3.14 -5.84
N ARG A 72 -14.46 2.17 -6.68
CA ARG A 72 -15.66 2.26 -7.52
C ARG A 72 -16.91 1.73 -6.81
N THR A 73 -16.75 0.65 -6.04
CA THR A 73 -17.88 -0.11 -5.50
C THR A 73 -18.21 0.20 -4.05
N CYS A 74 -17.30 0.82 -3.30
CA CYS A 74 -17.46 1.10 -1.87
C CYS A 74 -17.22 2.60 -1.59
N PRO A 75 -18.29 3.40 -1.47
CA PRO A 75 -18.18 4.82 -1.12
C PRO A 75 -17.45 5.07 0.20
N GLU A 76 -17.63 4.19 1.19
CA GLU A 76 -16.98 4.27 2.49
C GLU A 76 -15.46 4.12 2.38
N PHE A 77 -15.00 3.22 1.51
CA PHE A 77 -13.57 3.07 1.22
C PHE A 77 -13.03 4.32 0.55
N THR A 78 -13.72 4.86 -0.46
CA THR A 78 -13.32 6.09 -1.15
C THR A 78 -13.21 7.27 -0.19
N GLN A 79 -14.24 7.51 0.62
CA GLN A 79 -14.25 8.57 1.62
C GLN A 79 -13.10 8.41 2.64
N TRP A 80 -12.85 7.18 3.09
CA TRP A 80 -11.75 6.87 4.01
C TRP A 80 -10.37 7.16 3.38
N THR A 81 -10.17 6.80 2.12
CA THR A 81 -8.91 7.07 1.39
C THR A 81 -8.66 8.57 1.19
N GLU A 82 -9.70 9.34 0.84
CA GLU A 82 -9.60 10.79 0.66
C GLU A 82 -9.30 11.49 1.98
N THR A 83 -10.05 11.16 3.04
CA THR A 83 -9.90 11.77 4.37
C THR A 83 -8.49 11.55 4.93
N THR A 84 -7.96 10.35 4.77
CA THR A 84 -6.63 10.00 5.28
C THR A 84 -5.53 10.63 4.44
N THR A 85 -5.71 10.72 3.12
CA THR A 85 -4.78 11.44 2.24
C THR A 85 -4.71 12.92 2.60
N GLU A 86 -5.84 13.55 2.88
CA GLU A 86 -5.86 14.97 3.26
C GLU A 86 -5.17 15.21 4.61
N ARG A 87 -5.39 14.34 5.61
CA ARG A 87 -4.68 14.40 6.90
C ARG A 87 -3.17 14.32 6.77
N LEU A 88 -2.67 13.50 5.85
CA LEU A 88 -1.23 13.41 5.56
C LEU A 88 -0.69 14.71 4.94
N ARG A 89 -1.51 15.43 4.17
CA ARG A 89 -1.16 16.73 3.57
C ARG A 89 -1.22 17.87 4.59
N SER A 90 -2.20 17.85 5.49
CA SER A 90 -2.37 18.92 6.50
C SER A 90 -1.34 18.87 7.64
N GLY A 91 -0.70 17.72 7.88
CA GLY A 91 0.31 17.53 8.93
C GLY A 91 1.73 18.00 8.59
N SER A 92 1.98 18.44 7.35
CA SER A 92 3.31 18.89 6.90
C SER A 92 3.34 20.41 6.73
N SER A 93 3.65 21.16 7.80
CA SER A 93 4.08 22.56 7.67
C SER A 93 5.61 22.62 7.56
N ALA A 94 6.07 23.19 6.45
CA ALA A 94 7.43 23.57 6.06
C ALA A 94 8.41 22.46 5.60
N THR A 95 8.38 22.15 4.31
CA THR A 95 9.48 22.53 3.39
C THR A 95 8.95 22.54 1.95
N ASN A 96 9.13 23.68 1.29
CA ASN A 96 8.85 23.88 -0.12
C ASN A 96 9.75 22.98 -0.97
N VAL A 97 9.15 22.07 -1.75
CA VAL A 97 9.65 21.78 -3.10
C VAL A 97 8.45 21.81 -4.03
N SER A 98 8.28 22.96 -4.69
CA SER A 98 7.64 23.03 -6.00
C SER A 98 8.39 22.12 -6.94
N SER A 99 7.86 20.94 -7.23
CA SER A 99 8.17 20.18 -8.44
C SER A 99 7.10 19.12 -8.65
N SER A 100 6.34 19.34 -9.72
CA SER A 100 5.80 18.31 -10.61
C SER A 100 6.19 16.88 -10.25
N SER A 101 5.23 16.12 -9.75
CA SER A 101 5.10 14.69 -10.00
C SER A 101 3.71 14.32 -9.46
N GLN A 102 2.66 14.37 -10.28
CA GLN A 102 2.28 13.15 -11.00
C GLN A 102 3.15 11.99 -10.51
N LEU A 103 2.63 11.18 -9.57
CA LEU A 103 3.14 9.84 -9.36
C LEU A 103 2.87 9.09 -10.67
N ASN A 104 3.69 9.39 -11.66
CA ASN A 104 3.78 8.71 -12.91
C ASN A 104 4.43 7.39 -12.52
N LEU A 105 3.59 6.42 -12.14
CA LEU A 105 3.91 5.02 -12.34
C LEU A 105 3.96 4.80 -13.85
N THR A 106 4.96 5.39 -14.52
CA THR A 106 5.62 4.66 -15.58
C THR A 106 6.23 3.48 -14.84
N ALA A 107 5.51 2.37 -14.83
CA ALA A 107 6.08 1.08 -14.49
C ALA A 107 7.39 1.00 -15.27
N LYS A 108 8.51 1.15 -14.56
CA LYS A 108 9.82 0.99 -15.14
C LYS A 108 9.85 -0.45 -15.68
N PRO A 109 9.90 -0.66 -17.01
CA PRO A 109 9.78 -2.00 -17.60
C PRO A 109 10.99 -2.90 -17.26
N GLU A 110 12.00 -2.33 -16.62
CA GLU A 110 13.25 -2.94 -16.21
C GLU A 110 13.14 -3.97 -15.06
N TYR A 111 11.97 -4.17 -14.46
CA TYR A 111 11.73 -5.31 -13.55
C TYR A 111 10.92 -6.47 -14.17
N LEU A 112 10.39 -6.31 -15.39
CA LEU A 112 9.64 -7.36 -16.09
C LEU A 112 10.50 -8.26 -16.99
N THR A 113 11.80 -8.00 -17.11
CA THR A 113 12.72 -8.79 -17.95
C THR A 113 13.59 -9.78 -17.18
N GLN A 114 13.41 -9.95 -15.87
CA GLN A 114 14.21 -10.90 -15.08
C GLN A 114 13.49 -12.21 -14.73
N PHE A 115 12.35 -12.46 -15.38
CA PHE A 115 11.65 -13.74 -15.32
C PHE A 115 11.47 -14.27 -16.75
N SER A 116 12.53 -14.91 -17.25
CA SER A 116 12.47 -15.87 -18.38
C SER A 116 12.61 -17.28 -17.83
#